data_AF-A0AB34GD60-F1
#
_entry.id   AF-A0AB34GD60-F1
#
_cell.length_a   1.000
_cell.length_b   1.000
_cell.length_c   1.000
_cell.angle_alpha   90.00
_cell.angle_beta   90.00
_cell.angle_gamma   90.00
#
_symmetry.space_group_name_H-M   'P 1'
#
loop_
_entity.id
_entity.type
_entity.pdbx_description
1 polymer ?
#
loop_
_entity_poly.entity_id
_entity_poly.type
_entity_poly.pdbx_seq_one_letter_code
_entity_poly.pdbx_strand_id
1 'polypeptide(L)'
;MPGCVVHVEVHFGICSHAVAGKNAGKLRLLAGEEARTCGVTSCVQGGFLRRSRPLTPFRYHTAAIMGRMHAPGKGLSQSALPYRRSVPTWLKLTSDDVKEQIYKLAKKGLTPSQIGVILRDSHGVAQVRFVTGNKILRILKSKGLAPDLPEDLYHLIKKAVAVRKHLERNRKDKDAKFRLILIESRIHRLARYYKTKRVLPPNWKYESSTASALVA
;
A
#
# COMPACT_ATOMS: atom_id res chain seq x y z
N MET A 1 7.45 13.32 71.33
CA MET A 1 6.93 13.13 69.97
C MET A 1 7.97 12.34 69.17
N PRO A 2 7.58 11.23 68.52
CA PRO A 2 8.49 10.14 68.19
C PRO A 2 9.16 10.33 66.82
N GLY A 3 10.47 10.06 66.77
CA GLY A 3 11.22 9.82 65.54
C GLY A 3 11.75 8.39 65.57
N CYS A 4 11.10 7.49 64.82
CA CYS A 4 11.64 6.17 64.52
C CYS A 4 12.09 6.17 63.05
N VAL A 5 13.40 6.11 62.84
CA VAL A 5 14.01 5.86 61.54
C VAL A 5 14.00 4.34 61.35
N VAL A 6 13.26 3.86 60.35
CA VAL A 6 13.31 2.46 59.90
C VAL A 6 13.88 2.41 58.50
N HIS A 7 14.99 1.71 58.43
CA HIS A 7 15.78 1.32 57.28
C HIS A 7 15.08 0.14 56.58
N VAL A 8 14.83 0.20 55.26
CA VAL A 8 14.58 -1.02 54.47
C VAL A 8 15.22 -0.92 53.08
N GLU A 9 15.90 -2.01 52.78
CA GLU A 9 16.77 -2.33 51.67
C GLU A 9 16.09 -2.47 50.31
N VAL A 10 16.97 -2.36 49.31
CA VAL A 10 16.78 -2.61 47.88
C VAL A 10 16.68 -4.12 47.64
N HIS A 11 15.57 -4.58 47.05
CA HIS A 11 15.46 -5.95 46.54
C HIS A 11 15.79 -6.01 45.04
N PHE A 12 16.94 -6.60 44.73
CA PHE A 12 17.31 -7.12 43.40
C PHE A 12 17.88 -8.54 43.60
N GLY A 13 17.28 -9.54 42.95
CA GLY A 13 17.69 -10.95 43.01
C GLY A 13 16.59 -11.84 42.41
N ILE A 14 16.65 -12.18 41.12
CA ILE A 14 17.21 -13.41 40.54
C ILE A 14 16.57 -14.69 41.10
N CYS A 15 15.85 -15.43 40.24
CA CYS A 15 15.77 -16.89 40.29
C CYS A 15 15.68 -17.47 38.87
N SER A 16 16.72 -18.19 38.48
CA SER A 16 16.82 -19.13 37.36
C SER A 16 15.77 -20.23 37.42
N HIS A 17 15.41 -20.85 36.30
CA HIS A 17 15.34 -22.31 36.20
C HIS A 17 15.25 -22.75 34.72
N ALA A 18 16.28 -23.46 34.29
CA ALA A 18 16.34 -24.21 33.05
C ALA A 18 15.62 -25.56 33.22
N VAL A 19 14.89 -26.02 32.20
CA VAL A 19 14.64 -27.46 31.96
C VAL A 19 14.73 -27.73 30.46
N ALA A 20 15.69 -28.60 30.12
CA ALA A 20 15.85 -29.26 28.84
C ALA A 20 15.06 -30.59 28.81
N GLY A 21 14.57 -30.98 27.63
CA GLY A 21 14.04 -32.33 27.37
C GLY A 21 13.72 -32.50 25.87
N LYS A 22 14.71 -32.94 25.08
CA LYS A 22 14.80 -34.30 24.49
C LYS A 22 13.63 -34.69 23.56
N ASN A 23 13.91 -34.72 22.26
CA ASN A 23 13.69 -35.94 21.48
C ASN A 23 14.62 -35.98 20.26
N ALA A 24 15.63 -36.83 20.38
CA ALA A 24 16.49 -37.30 19.31
C ALA A 24 16.13 -38.76 19.03
N GLY A 25 15.95 -39.08 17.75
CA GLY A 25 15.85 -40.43 17.19
C GLY A 25 16.08 -40.30 15.68
N LYS A 26 17.33 -40.18 15.20
CA LYS A 26 18.28 -41.25 14.82
C LYS A 26 17.71 -42.07 13.65
N LEU A 27 18.22 -41.95 12.42
CA LEU A 27 19.28 -42.75 11.77
C LEU A 27 19.26 -42.27 10.28
N ARG A 28 20.27 -42.26 9.40
CA ARG A 28 21.57 -42.93 9.32
C ARG A 28 22.34 -42.30 8.15
N LEU A 29 23.64 -42.09 8.38
CA LEU A 29 24.82 -42.06 7.50
C LEU A 29 24.64 -42.17 5.96
N LEU A 30 25.37 -41.36 5.21
CA LEU A 30 26.56 -41.81 4.46
C LEU A 30 27.59 -40.67 4.36
N ALA A 31 28.84 -41.03 4.69
CA ALA A 31 30.04 -40.21 4.68
C ALA A 31 30.67 -40.17 3.27
N GLY A 32 31.48 -39.14 3.03
CA GLY A 32 32.26 -38.96 1.80
C GLY A 32 33.20 -37.77 1.95
N GLU A 33 34.27 -38.03 2.69
CA GLU A 33 35.42 -37.19 3.02
C GLU A 33 36.29 -36.94 1.78
N GLU A 34 36.79 -35.71 1.57
CA GLU A 34 38.20 -35.47 1.22
C GLU A 34 38.53 -33.96 1.17
N ALA A 35 39.34 -33.55 2.14
CA ALA A 35 40.13 -32.34 2.13
C ALA A 35 41.53 -32.66 1.57
N ARG A 36 42.15 -31.67 0.90
CA ARG A 36 43.59 -31.42 0.61
C ARG A 36 43.64 -30.63 -0.71
N THR A 37 44.48 -29.65 -0.99
CA THR A 37 45.65 -29.05 -0.35
C THR A 37 45.94 -27.73 -1.06
N CYS A 38 46.59 -26.79 -0.35
CA CYS A 38 47.20 -25.60 -0.93
C CYS A 38 48.18 -25.94 -2.05
N GLY A 39 48.12 -25.19 -3.15
CA GLY A 39 49.08 -25.22 -4.24
C GLY A 39 49.34 -23.80 -4.73
N VAL A 40 50.44 -23.23 -4.25
CA VAL A 40 51.03 -21.98 -4.77
C VAL A 40 51.68 -22.30 -6.11
N THR A 41 51.17 -21.73 -7.20
CA THR A 41 51.94 -21.57 -8.44
C THR A 41 51.62 -20.21 -9.03
N SER A 42 52.62 -19.34 -8.93
CA SER A 42 52.82 -18.16 -9.76
C SER A 42 52.65 -18.47 -11.24
N CYS A 43 51.89 -17.65 -11.96
CA CYS A 43 52.25 -17.39 -13.36
C CYS A 43 51.93 -15.94 -13.72
N VAL A 44 52.98 -15.32 -14.21
CA VAL A 44 53.19 -13.93 -14.57
C VAL A 44 52.53 -13.62 -15.92
N GLN A 45 52.18 -12.35 -16.14
CA GLN A 45 51.93 -11.66 -17.42
C GLN A 45 50.61 -11.94 -18.17
N GLY A 46 49.82 -10.88 -18.35
CA GLY A 46 48.94 -10.76 -19.53
C GLY A 46 47.74 -9.82 -19.39
N GLY A 47 47.89 -8.57 -19.83
CA GLY A 47 46.80 -7.85 -20.50
C GLY A 47 45.76 -7.13 -19.63
N PHE A 48 46.17 -6.02 -19.01
CA PHE A 48 45.26 -5.01 -18.45
C PHE A 48 44.54 -4.25 -19.60
N LEU A 49 43.53 -4.88 -20.21
CA LEU A 49 42.60 -4.18 -21.09
C LEU A 49 41.59 -3.41 -20.23
N ARG A 50 41.92 -2.13 -20.01
CA ARG A 50 41.00 -1.12 -19.45
C ARG A 50 39.72 -1.11 -20.28
N ARG A 51 38.65 -1.74 -19.77
CA ARG A 51 37.29 -1.42 -20.22
C ARG A 51 37.02 0.03 -19.82
N SER A 52 37.12 0.91 -20.80
CA SER A 52 36.57 2.25 -20.81
C SER A 52 35.11 2.19 -20.36
N ARG A 53 34.84 2.62 -19.12
CA ARG A 53 33.48 2.95 -18.67
C ARG A 53 32.97 4.05 -19.60
N PRO A 54 31.88 3.85 -20.36
CA PRO A 54 31.20 4.98 -20.95
C PRO A 54 30.66 5.84 -19.80
N LEU A 55 31.08 7.10 -19.77
CA LEU A 55 30.48 8.14 -18.96
C LEU A 55 28.99 8.19 -19.32
N THR A 56 28.16 7.68 -18.42
CA THR A 56 26.70 7.84 -18.50
C THR A 56 26.40 9.32 -18.72
N PRO A 57 25.65 9.69 -19.76
CA PRO A 57 25.24 11.08 -19.91
C PRO A 57 24.40 11.43 -18.69
N PHE A 58 24.85 12.46 -18.00
CA PHE A 58 24.19 13.18 -16.94
C PHE A 58 22.70 13.30 -17.28
N ARG A 59 21.87 12.39 -16.76
CA ARG A 59 20.42 12.52 -16.90
C ARG A 59 20.03 13.65 -15.98
N TYR A 60 19.88 14.82 -16.60
CA TYR A 60 19.22 16.00 -16.07
C TYR A 60 18.18 15.59 -15.04
N HIS A 61 18.41 15.98 -13.79
CA HIS A 61 17.38 16.02 -12.77
C HIS A 61 16.26 16.90 -13.33
N THR A 62 15.29 16.27 -13.98
CA THR A 62 14.04 16.89 -14.32
C THR A 62 13.35 17.05 -12.98
N ALA A 63 13.54 18.22 -12.36
CA ALA A 63 12.75 18.67 -11.23
C ALA A 63 11.28 18.55 -11.66
N ALA A 64 10.66 17.45 -11.25
CA ALA A 64 9.33 17.07 -11.67
C ALA A 64 8.34 18.03 -11.00
N ILE A 65 8.04 19.14 -11.67
CA ILE A 65 6.95 20.04 -11.31
C ILE A 65 5.67 19.19 -11.33
N MET A 66 5.18 18.83 -10.13
CA MET A 66 4.21 17.79 -9.79
C MET A 66 2.76 18.10 -10.21
N GLY A 67 2.54 18.43 -11.48
CA GLY A 67 1.23 18.78 -11.97
C GLY A 67 0.33 17.57 -12.22
N ARG A 68 0.73 16.64 -13.12
CA ARG A 68 -0.02 15.43 -13.46
C ARG A 68 0.89 14.34 -14.05
N MET A 69 0.55 13.07 -13.80
CA MET A 69 1.34 11.90 -14.21
C MET A 69 1.42 11.68 -15.73
N HIS A 70 0.33 11.87 -16.46
CA HIS A 70 0.22 11.67 -17.92
C HIS A 70 -0.34 12.91 -18.64
N ALA A 71 -0.18 14.11 -18.04
CA ALA A 71 -0.60 15.36 -18.66
C ALA A 71 0.41 16.48 -18.34
N PRO A 72 0.65 17.43 -19.25
CA PRO A 72 1.66 18.47 -19.08
C PRO A 72 1.25 19.59 -18.11
N GLY A 73 -0.03 19.68 -17.74
CA GLY A 73 -0.56 20.75 -16.89
C GLY A 73 0.04 20.78 -15.48
N LYS A 74 0.15 21.99 -14.89
CA LYS A 74 0.82 22.29 -13.60
C LYS A 74 -0.11 22.82 -12.51
N GLY A 75 -1.41 22.50 -12.57
CA GLY A 75 -2.40 23.02 -11.61
C GLY A 75 -2.17 22.53 -10.18
N LEU A 76 -2.33 23.43 -9.20
CA LEU A 76 -2.23 23.15 -7.77
C LEU A 76 -3.61 23.34 -7.11
N SER A 77 -4.38 22.26 -7.02
CA SER A 77 -5.69 22.26 -6.37
C SER A 77 -5.84 20.98 -5.55
N GLN A 78 -5.83 21.13 -4.23
CA GLN A 78 -5.95 20.03 -3.27
C GLN A 78 -6.60 20.53 -1.99
N SER A 79 -7.18 19.63 -1.20
CA SER A 79 -7.72 19.99 0.10
C SER A 79 -6.59 20.35 1.08
N ALA A 80 -6.75 21.47 1.79
CA ALA A 80 -5.88 21.87 2.89
C ALA A 80 -6.55 21.46 4.20
N LEU A 81 -6.00 20.45 4.87
CA LEU A 81 -6.50 20.00 6.17
C LEU A 81 -6.20 21.06 7.24
N PRO A 82 -7.13 21.31 8.18
CA PRO A 82 -6.86 22.20 9.30
C PRO A 82 -5.75 21.62 10.18
N TYR A 83 -4.96 22.51 10.79
CA TYR A 83 -3.88 22.11 11.69
C TYR A 83 -4.40 21.38 12.94
N ARG A 84 -5.47 21.92 13.54
CA ARG A 84 -6.12 21.32 14.72
C ARG A 84 -6.80 20.00 14.34
N ARG A 85 -6.49 18.95 15.10
CA ARG A 85 -7.00 17.57 14.90
C ARG A 85 -8.03 17.14 15.94
N SER A 86 -8.33 18.01 16.92
CA SER A 86 -9.36 17.77 17.92
C SER A 86 -10.75 17.87 17.30
N VAL A 87 -11.69 17.09 17.81
CA VAL A 87 -13.09 17.16 17.41
C VAL A 87 -13.68 18.51 17.88
N PRO A 88 -14.44 19.23 17.04
CA PRO A 88 -15.13 20.44 17.45
C PRO A 88 -16.17 20.19 18.54
N THR A 89 -16.34 21.12 19.48
CA THR A 89 -17.24 20.99 20.66
C THR A 89 -18.73 20.96 20.31
N TRP A 90 -19.10 21.52 19.16
CA TRP A 90 -20.48 21.51 18.64
C TRP A 90 -20.86 20.17 18.00
N LEU A 91 -19.89 19.32 17.65
CA LEU A 91 -20.19 17.99 17.11
C LEU A 91 -20.58 17.06 18.26
N LYS A 92 -21.87 16.74 18.38
CA LYS A 92 -22.41 15.85 19.42
C LYS A 92 -22.42 14.36 19.03
N LEU A 93 -21.94 14.03 17.84
CA LEU A 93 -21.88 12.65 17.36
C LEU A 93 -20.76 11.88 18.06
N THR A 94 -21.10 10.70 18.59
CA THR A 94 -20.11 9.80 19.17
C THR A 94 -19.37 9.04 18.07
N SER A 95 -18.26 8.38 18.43
CA SER A 95 -17.50 7.55 17.50
C SER A 95 -18.30 6.37 16.96
N ASP A 96 -19.26 5.86 17.73
CA ASP A 96 -20.02 4.66 17.35
C ASP A 96 -21.17 5.02 16.42
N ASP A 97 -21.85 6.15 16.63
CA ASP A 97 -22.85 6.69 15.70
C ASP A 97 -22.28 6.89 14.29
N VAL A 98 -21.06 7.42 14.21
CA VAL A 98 -20.36 7.63 12.93
C VAL A 98 -20.05 6.30 12.25
N LYS A 99 -19.64 5.27 13.01
CA LYS A 99 -19.42 3.93 12.44
C LYS A 99 -20.73 3.33 11.93
N GLU A 100 -21.82 3.48 12.66
CA GLU A 100 -23.14 3.01 12.21
C GLU A 100 -23.59 3.68 10.91
N GLN A 101 -23.41 4.99 10.79
CA GLN A 101 -23.70 5.72 9.55
C GLN A 101 -22.85 5.20 8.39
N ILE A 102 -21.54 4.94 8.62
CA ILE A 102 -20.66 4.34 7.61
C ILE A 102 -21.18 2.97 7.18
N TYR A 103 -21.61 2.11 8.12
CA TYR A 103 -22.16 0.80 7.77
C TYR A 103 -23.47 0.90 6.99
N LYS A 104 -24.37 1.81 7.37
CA LYS A 104 -25.63 2.07 6.66
C LYS A 104 -25.36 2.51 5.22
N LEU A 105 -24.41 3.41 5.01
CA LEU A 105 -24.04 3.90 3.67
C LEU A 105 -23.29 2.84 2.85
N ALA A 106 -22.44 2.03 3.47
CA ALA A 106 -21.74 0.94 2.79
C ALA A 106 -22.70 -0.16 2.32
N LYS A 107 -23.74 -0.48 3.12
CA LYS A 107 -24.80 -1.42 2.72
C LYS A 107 -25.62 -0.93 1.52
N LYS A 108 -25.69 0.39 1.30
CA LYS A 108 -26.28 0.97 0.08
C LYS A 108 -25.38 0.83 -1.16
N GLY A 109 -24.17 0.30 -1.01
CA GLY A 109 -23.20 0.14 -2.10
C GLY A 109 -22.38 1.39 -2.41
N LEU A 110 -22.34 2.37 -1.50
CA LEU A 110 -21.55 3.60 -1.71
C LEU A 110 -20.06 3.37 -1.51
N THR A 111 -19.26 4.05 -2.33
CA THR A 111 -17.80 3.99 -2.23
C THR A 111 -17.28 4.77 -1.00
N PRO A 112 -16.15 4.38 -0.40
CA PRO A 112 -15.63 5.06 0.78
C PRO A 112 -15.31 6.53 0.53
N SER A 113 -14.95 6.93 -0.70
CA SER A 113 -14.81 8.35 -1.08
C SER A 113 -16.13 9.10 -0.99
N GLN A 114 -17.22 8.55 -1.54
CA GLN A 114 -18.56 9.15 -1.47
C GLN A 114 -19.10 9.18 -0.03
N ILE A 115 -18.86 8.14 0.76
CA ILE A 115 -19.24 8.07 2.17
C ILE A 115 -18.61 9.25 2.93
N GLY A 116 -17.32 9.51 2.70
CA GLY A 116 -16.63 10.65 3.33
C GLY A 116 -17.23 12.01 2.96
N VAL A 117 -17.69 12.18 1.71
CA VAL A 117 -18.35 13.41 1.24
C VAL A 117 -19.72 13.60 1.92
N ILE A 118 -20.54 12.55 1.98
CA ILE A 118 -21.88 12.61 2.61
C ILE A 118 -21.77 12.90 4.12
N LEU A 119 -20.79 12.29 4.79
CA LEU A 119 -20.55 12.55 6.21
C LEU A 119 -20.12 14.00 6.46
N ARG A 120 -19.35 14.58 5.54
CA ARG A 120 -18.93 15.98 5.63
C ARG A 120 -20.08 16.95 5.36
N ASP A 121 -20.82 16.72 4.28
CA ASP A 121 -21.78 17.70 3.76
C ASP A 121 -23.13 17.62 4.48
N SER A 122 -23.59 16.42 4.89
CA SER A 122 -24.89 16.26 5.58
C SER A 122 -24.79 16.18 7.09
N HIS A 123 -23.75 15.53 7.64
CA HIS A 123 -23.63 15.28 9.08
C HIS A 123 -22.64 16.22 9.78
N GLY A 124 -21.94 17.08 9.04
CA GLY A 124 -20.95 18.02 9.59
C GLY A 124 -19.65 17.35 10.07
N VAL A 125 -19.42 16.07 9.75
CA VAL A 125 -18.20 15.35 10.16
C VAL A 125 -17.08 15.67 9.18
N ALA A 126 -16.26 16.69 9.50
CA ALA A 126 -15.18 17.13 8.63
C ALA A 126 -14.15 16.03 8.33
N GLN A 127 -13.76 15.24 9.34
CA GLN A 127 -12.78 14.17 9.20
C GLN A 127 -13.13 12.98 10.10
N VAL A 128 -13.49 11.85 9.48
CA VAL A 128 -13.82 10.60 10.18
C VAL A 128 -12.67 10.09 11.05
N ARG A 129 -11.42 10.32 10.62
CA ARG A 129 -10.22 9.91 11.37
C ARG A 129 -10.11 10.59 12.74
N PHE A 130 -10.56 11.83 12.88
CA PHE A 130 -10.44 12.57 14.13
C PHE A 130 -11.49 12.15 15.15
N VAL A 131 -12.68 11.75 14.68
CA VAL A 131 -13.77 11.29 15.57
C VAL A 131 -13.54 9.83 15.99
N THR A 132 -13.20 8.95 15.04
CA THR A 132 -13.16 7.49 15.29
C THR A 132 -11.76 6.92 15.49
N GLY A 133 -10.70 7.71 15.27
CA GLY A 133 -9.29 7.28 15.30
C GLY A 133 -8.83 6.50 14.07
N ASN A 134 -9.76 5.93 13.28
CA ASN A 134 -9.45 5.09 12.11
C ASN A 134 -9.94 5.71 10.80
N LYS A 135 -9.38 5.26 9.67
CA LYS A 135 -9.86 5.64 8.33
C LYS A 135 -11.06 4.78 7.92
N ILE A 136 -11.92 5.31 7.03
CA ILE A 136 -13.14 4.64 6.53
C ILE A 136 -12.84 3.22 6.03
N LEU A 137 -11.82 3.04 5.19
CA LEU A 137 -11.43 1.71 4.68
C LEU A 137 -11.06 0.70 5.79
N ARG A 138 -10.49 1.15 6.91
CA ARG A 138 -10.18 0.25 8.03
C ARG A 138 -11.44 -0.19 8.75
N ILE A 139 -12.36 0.75 8.98
CA ILE A 139 -13.67 0.49 9.61
C ILE A 139 -14.46 -0.54 8.78
N LEU A 140 -14.48 -0.38 7.45
CA LEU A 140 -15.16 -1.32 6.55
C LEU A 140 -14.52 -2.71 6.56
N LYS A 141 -13.18 -2.80 6.60
CA LYS A 141 -12.45 -4.08 6.69
C LYS A 141 -12.72 -4.79 8.01
N SER A 142 -12.73 -4.08 9.14
CA SER A 142 -13.04 -4.66 10.45
C SER A 142 -14.43 -5.28 10.50
N LYS A 143 -15.39 -4.78 9.71
CA LYS A 143 -16.76 -5.31 9.63
C LYS A 143 -16.96 -6.33 8.50
N GLY A 144 -15.98 -6.52 7.61
CA GLY A 144 -16.09 -7.40 6.44
C GLY A 144 -16.94 -6.84 5.28
N LEU A 145 -17.19 -5.53 5.25
CA LEU A 145 -17.96 -4.84 4.20
C LEU A 145 -17.04 -4.12 3.19
N ALA A 146 -15.76 -4.50 3.15
CA ALA A 146 -14.79 -3.86 2.27
C ALA A 146 -14.94 -4.42 0.85
N PRO A 147 -14.79 -3.57 -0.20
CA PRO A 147 -14.77 -4.06 -1.56
C PRO A 147 -13.50 -4.90 -1.80
N ASP A 148 -13.65 -5.98 -2.56
CA ASP A 148 -12.54 -6.87 -2.93
C ASP A 148 -11.51 -6.15 -3.82
N LEU A 149 -12.01 -5.31 -4.73
CA LEU A 149 -11.19 -4.47 -5.59
C LEU A 149 -11.02 -3.07 -4.97
N PRO A 150 -9.79 -2.51 -4.96
CA PRO A 150 -9.58 -1.12 -4.58
C PRO A 150 -10.36 -0.16 -5.48
N GLU A 151 -10.98 0.85 -4.86
CA GLU A 151 -11.82 1.85 -5.53
C GLU A 151 -11.11 2.55 -6.71
N ASP A 152 -9.84 2.92 -6.54
CA ASP A 152 -9.04 3.59 -7.56
C ASP A 152 -8.89 2.73 -8.82
N LEU A 153 -8.67 1.43 -8.62
CA LEU A 153 -8.48 0.47 -9.71
C LEU A 153 -9.82 0.19 -10.41
N TYR A 154 -10.89 0.02 -9.64
CA TYR A 154 -12.26 -0.13 -10.16
C TYR A 154 -12.65 1.02 -11.10
N HIS A 155 -12.46 2.28 -10.69
CA HIS A 155 -12.84 3.43 -11.51
C HIS A 155 -11.98 3.61 -12.77
N LEU A 156 -10.70 3.21 -12.73
CA LEU A 156 -9.86 3.22 -13.93
C LEU A 156 -10.29 2.15 -14.93
N ILE A 157 -10.63 0.94 -14.46
CA ILE A 157 -11.17 -0.12 -15.31
C ILE A 157 -12.51 0.32 -15.90
N LYS A 158 -13.41 0.90 -15.09
CA LYS A 158 -14.69 1.46 -15.57
C LYS A 158 -14.51 2.42 -16.73
N LYS A 159 -13.54 3.33 -16.59
CA LYS A 159 -13.20 4.31 -17.62
C LYS A 159 -12.61 3.66 -18.87
N ALA A 160 -11.72 2.68 -18.71
CA ALA A 160 -11.15 1.95 -19.83
C ALA A 160 -12.21 1.19 -20.63
N VAL A 161 -13.15 0.53 -19.94
CA VAL A 161 -14.28 -0.18 -20.57
C VAL A 161 -15.17 0.80 -21.35
N ALA A 162 -15.50 1.95 -20.77
CA ALA A 162 -16.28 2.98 -21.45
C ALA A 162 -15.59 3.51 -22.72
N VAL A 163 -14.27 3.77 -22.66
CA VAL A 163 -13.49 4.23 -23.82
C VAL A 163 -13.38 3.14 -24.89
N ARG A 164 -13.25 1.86 -24.51
CA ARG A 164 -13.25 0.74 -25.46
C ARG A 164 -14.59 0.62 -26.19
N LYS A 165 -15.72 0.68 -25.47
CA LYS A 165 -17.07 0.70 -26.07
C LYS A 165 -17.27 1.88 -27.04
N HIS A 166 -16.70 3.04 -26.73
CA HIS A 166 -16.70 4.20 -27.66
C HIS A 166 -15.89 3.92 -28.93
N LEU A 167 -14.69 3.36 -28.79
CA LEU A 167 -13.79 3.05 -29.92
C LEU A 167 -14.31 1.94 -30.83
N GLU A 168 -15.10 0.99 -30.32
CA GLU A 168 -15.76 -0.04 -31.12
C GLU A 168 -16.68 0.57 -32.19
N ARG A 169 -17.37 1.66 -31.85
CA ARG A 169 -18.22 2.44 -32.75
C ARG A 169 -17.41 3.44 -33.57
N ASN A 170 -16.44 4.11 -32.93
CA ASN A 170 -15.64 5.19 -33.49
C ASN A 170 -14.18 4.77 -33.74
N ARG A 171 -13.95 3.88 -34.72
CA ARG A 171 -12.62 3.31 -34.98
C ARG A 171 -11.57 4.32 -35.44
N LYS A 172 -11.99 5.46 -36.00
CA LYS A 172 -11.10 6.52 -36.51
C LYS A 172 -10.64 7.51 -35.45
N ASP A 173 -11.17 7.43 -34.22
CA ASP A 173 -10.82 8.33 -33.13
C ASP A 173 -9.42 8.00 -32.55
N LYS A 174 -8.41 8.73 -33.04
CA LYS A 174 -7.01 8.57 -32.61
C LYS A 174 -6.75 9.13 -31.21
N ASP A 175 -7.49 10.17 -30.77
CA ASP A 175 -7.30 10.74 -29.43
C ASP A 175 -7.83 9.77 -28.37
N ALA A 176 -9.03 9.23 -28.54
CA ALA A 176 -9.57 8.22 -27.61
C ALA A 176 -8.64 6.99 -27.51
N LYS A 177 -8.04 6.55 -28.63
CA LYS A 177 -7.03 5.48 -28.63
C LYS A 177 -5.78 5.86 -27.81
N PHE A 178 -5.27 7.07 -27.97
CA PHE A 178 -4.16 7.57 -27.17
C PHE A 178 -4.51 7.65 -25.67
N ARG A 179 -5.71 8.16 -25.33
CA ARG A 179 -6.19 8.23 -23.94
C ARG A 179 -6.38 6.85 -23.32
N LEU A 180 -6.83 5.85 -24.08
CA LEU A 180 -6.94 4.47 -23.62
C LEU A 180 -5.58 3.92 -23.18
N ILE A 181 -4.53 4.11 -23.99
CA ILE A 181 -3.15 3.69 -23.67
C ILE A 181 -2.69 4.30 -22.34
N LEU A 182 -3.00 5.58 -22.09
CA LEU A 182 -2.66 6.26 -20.84
C LEU A 182 -3.46 5.75 -19.62
N ILE A 183 -4.70 5.28 -19.82
CA ILE A 183 -5.52 4.69 -18.76
C ILE A 183 -4.98 3.30 -18.42
N GLU A 184 -4.73 2.45 -19.41
CA GLU A 184 -4.21 1.10 -19.23
C GLU A 184 -2.82 1.10 -18.59
N SER A 185 -1.96 2.04 -19.00
CA SER A 185 -0.66 2.27 -18.35
C SER A 185 -0.80 2.60 -16.86
N ARG A 186 -1.84 3.34 -16.44
CA ARG A 186 -2.12 3.60 -15.02
C ARG A 186 -2.61 2.35 -14.29
N ILE A 187 -3.49 1.56 -14.92
CA ILE A 187 -3.99 0.29 -14.36
C ILE A 187 -2.82 -0.65 -14.07
N HIS A 188 -1.91 -0.85 -15.02
CA HIS A 188 -0.74 -1.72 -14.83
C HIS A 188 0.22 -1.21 -13.74
N ARG A 189 0.38 0.11 -13.58
CA ARG A 189 1.18 0.69 -12.49
C ARG A 189 0.54 0.44 -11.12
N LEU A 190 -0.77 0.66 -10.99
CA LEU A 190 -1.49 0.43 -9.74
C LEU A 190 -1.58 -1.06 -9.38
N ALA A 191 -1.81 -1.92 -10.37
CA ALA A 191 -1.81 -3.36 -10.19
C ALA A 191 -0.48 -3.85 -9.59
N ARG A 192 0.67 -3.38 -10.12
CA ARG A 192 1.99 -3.69 -9.55
C ARG A 192 2.14 -3.24 -8.10
N TYR A 193 1.67 -2.04 -7.78
CA TYR A 193 1.68 -1.52 -6.41
C TYR A 193 0.87 -2.40 -5.46
N TYR A 194 -0.37 -2.74 -5.81
CA TYR A 194 -1.25 -3.55 -4.96
C TYR A 194 -0.82 -5.01 -4.83
N LYS A 195 -0.16 -5.58 -5.85
CA LYS A 195 0.52 -6.89 -5.74
C LYS A 195 1.66 -6.85 -4.73
N THR A 196 2.49 -5.80 -4.77
CA THR A 196 3.59 -5.61 -3.82
C THR A 196 3.07 -5.46 -2.38
N LYS A 197 1.93 -4.77 -2.21
CA LYS A 197 1.24 -4.61 -0.92
C LYS A 197 0.37 -5.79 -0.50
N ARG A 198 0.35 -6.89 -1.28
CA ARG A 198 -0.46 -8.10 -1.04
C ARG A 198 -1.96 -7.83 -0.85
N VAL A 199 -2.47 -6.77 -1.47
CA VAL A 199 -3.91 -6.47 -1.48
C VAL A 199 -4.59 -7.24 -2.59
N LEU A 200 -3.90 -7.41 -3.73
CA LEU A 200 -4.34 -8.24 -4.85
C LEU A 200 -3.54 -9.55 -4.85
N PRO A 201 -4.11 -10.65 -5.35
CA PRO A 201 -3.37 -11.89 -5.49
C PRO A 201 -2.29 -11.75 -6.59
N PRO A 202 -1.16 -12.47 -6.48
CA PRO A 202 -0.01 -12.27 -7.36
C PRO A 202 -0.31 -12.58 -8.84
N ASN A 203 -1.20 -13.55 -9.09
CA ASN A 203 -1.69 -13.96 -10.39
C ASN A 203 -2.73 -13.00 -11.01
N TRP A 204 -3.15 -11.95 -10.29
CA TRP A 204 -4.14 -11.00 -10.81
C TRP A 204 -3.63 -10.31 -12.09
N LYS A 205 -4.42 -10.31 -13.16
CA LYS A 205 -4.05 -9.68 -14.42
C LYS A 205 -5.23 -8.88 -14.96
N TYR A 206 -4.92 -7.70 -15.52
CA TYR A 206 -5.90 -6.91 -16.24
C TYR A 206 -6.00 -7.46 -17.65
N GLU A 207 -7.18 -7.98 -18.00
CA GLU A 207 -7.52 -8.41 -19.35
C GLU A 207 -8.72 -7.61 -19.84
N SER A 208 -8.65 -7.09 -21.06
CA SER A 208 -9.67 -6.18 -21.56
C SER A 208 -11.00 -6.86 -21.86
N SER A 209 -10.98 -8.14 -22.20
CA SER A 209 -12.17 -8.96 -22.48
C SER A 209 -12.98 -9.21 -21.20
N THR A 210 -12.30 -9.49 -20.08
CA THR A 210 -12.95 -9.79 -18.80
C THR A 210 -13.28 -8.55 -17.98
N ALA A 211 -12.66 -7.41 -18.30
CA ALA A 211 -12.84 -6.14 -17.59
C ALA A 211 -14.30 -5.68 -17.48
N SER A 212 -15.14 -5.97 -18.48
CA SER A 212 -16.56 -5.60 -18.46
C SER A 212 -17.36 -6.34 -17.38
N ALA A 213 -17.00 -7.59 -17.07
CA ALA A 213 -17.69 -8.38 -16.05
C ALA A 213 -17.31 -7.96 -14.61
N LEU A 214 -16.15 -7.34 -14.44
CA LEU A 214 -15.66 -6.86 -13.14
C LEU A 214 -16.28 -5.53 -12.69
N VAL A 215 -16.96 -4.83 -13.60
CA VAL A 215 -17.38 -3.42 -13.42
C VAL A 215 -18.85 -3.19 -13.79
N ALA A 216 -19.61 -4.29 -13.91
CA ALA A 216 -21.05 -4.25 -14.12
C ALA A 216 -21.78 -3.83 -12.84
#